data_AF-A0A2W5UZH1-F1
#
_entry.id   AF-A0A2W5UZH1-F1
#
_cell.length_a   1.000
_cell.length_b   1.000
_cell.length_c   1.000
_cell.angle_alpha   90.00
_cell.angle_beta   90.00
_cell.angle_gamma   90.00
#
_symmetry.space_group_name_H-M   'P 1'
#
loop_
_entity.id
_entity.type
_entity.pdbx_description
1 polymer ?
#
loop_
_entity_poly.entity_id
_entity_poly.type
_entity_poly.pdbx_seq_one_letter_code
_entity_poly.pdbx_strand_id
1 'polypeptide(L)'
;MPELSDQQRRKLMALDPKLAAARLVDLLERQCELSFRCLACGATKTWRRDTMLGRARPLLGLTLAQIQRRTPCPRCGAHLAQLTVSGVWEAGDLAERLRWQVIDALRAAGVDPVALGYGWRPDGRGRV
;
A
#
# COMPACT_ATOMS: atom_id res chain seq x y z
N MET A 1 23.71 17.98 3.68
CA MET A 1 23.01 17.36 2.54
C MET A 1 22.65 18.50 1.59
N PRO A 2 23.06 18.48 0.31
CA PRO A 2 22.67 19.51 -0.64
C PRO A 2 21.13 19.55 -0.75
N GLU A 3 20.57 20.74 -0.86
CA GLU A 3 19.15 20.92 -1.04
C GLU A 3 18.73 20.36 -2.41
N LEU A 4 17.86 19.37 -2.41
CA LEU A 4 17.32 18.80 -3.65
C LEU A 4 16.53 19.88 -4.39
N SER A 5 16.77 20.04 -5.69
CA SER A 5 15.93 20.89 -6.53
C SER A 5 14.51 20.33 -6.63
N ASP A 6 13.53 21.18 -6.92
CA ASP A 6 12.13 20.74 -7.05
C ASP A 6 11.95 19.68 -8.14
N GLN A 7 12.73 19.74 -9.22
CA GLN A 7 12.73 18.72 -10.26
C GLN A 7 13.23 17.37 -9.73
N GLN A 8 14.30 17.36 -8.93
CA GLN A 8 14.82 16.14 -8.31
C GLN A 8 13.83 15.56 -7.31
N ARG A 9 13.18 16.42 -6.50
CA ARG A 9 12.12 16.00 -5.57
C ARG A 9 10.97 15.32 -6.31
N ARG A 10 10.47 15.94 -7.40
CA ARG A 10 9.41 15.36 -8.23
C ARG A 10 9.80 14.00 -8.80
N LYS A 11 11.02 13.84 -9.31
CA LYS A 11 11.52 12.56 -9.82
C LYS A 11 11.59 11.48 -8.74
N LEU A 12 12.05 11.83 -7.54
CA LEU A 12 12.15 10.90 -6.41
C LEU A 12 10.79 10.53 -5.80
N MET A 13 9.79 11.40 -5.97
CA MET A 13 8.41 11.16 -5.57
C MET A 13 7.58 10.43 -6.63
N ALA A 14 8.07 10.36 -7.87
CA ALA A 14 7.35 9.71 -8.95
C ALA A 14 7.22 8.22 -8.68
N LEU A 15 5.97 7.75 -8.62
CA LEU A 15 5.65 6.33 -8.52
C LEU A 15 5.46 5.76 -9.92
N ASP A 16 5.84 4.50 -10.10
CA ASP A 16 5.37 3.73 -11.26
C ASP A 16 3.84 3.78 -11.32
N PRO A 17 3.22 4.00 -12.50
CA PRO A 17 1.76 4.13 -12.60
C PRO A 17 0.98 2.94 -12.03
N LYS A 18 1.49 1.71 -12.15
CA LYS A 18 0.83 0.52 -11.60
C LYS A 18 0.90 0.53 -10.07
N LEU A 19 2.04 0.90 -9.50
CA LEU A 19 2.18 1.07 -8.04
C LEU A 19 1.32 2.23 -7.53
N ALA A 20 1.27 3.35 -8.25
CA ALA A 20 0.50 4.53 -7.89
C ALA A 20 -1.01 4.24 -7.75
N ALA A 21 -1.54 3.38 -8.61
CA ALA A 21 -2.94 2.97 -8.64
C ALA A 21 -3.29 1.84 -7.66
N ALA A 22 -2.29 1.06 -7.22
CA ALA A 22 -2.52 -0.03 -6.26
C ALA A 22 -3.01 0.50 -4.91
N ARG A 23 -3.92 -0.22 -4.27
CA ARG A 23 -4.44 0.09 -2.94
C ARG A 23 -3.60 -0.57 -1.86
N LEU A 24 -3.62 -0.02 -0.66
CA LEU A 24 -2.90 -0.61 0.48
C LEU A 24 -3.37 -2.03 0.79
N VAL A 25 -4.66 -2.32 0.61
CA VAL A 25 -5.19 -3.68 0.77
C VAL A 25 -4.64 -4.67 -0.27
N ASP A 26 -4.31 -4.22 -1.48
CA ASP A 26 -3.72 -5.07 -2.51
C ASP A 26 -2.28 -5.47 -2.12
N LEU A 27 -1.55 -4.60 -1.40
CA LEU A 27 -0.25 -4.92 -0.82
C LEU A 27 -0.39 -5.91 0.33
N LEU A 28 -1.41 -5.74 1.18
CA LEU A 28 -1.71 -6.66 2.27
C LEU A 28 -2.02 -8.07 1.73
N GLU A 29 -2.81 -8.18 0.66
CA GLU A 29 -3.11 -9.43 -0.04
C GLU A 29 -1.83 -10.11 -0.52
N ARG A 30 -0.95 -9.35 -1.17
CA ARG A 30 0.33 -9.84 -1.72
C ARG A 30 1.42 -10.04 -0.69
N GLN A 31 1.11 -9.84 0.60
CA GLN A 31 2.08 -9.87 1.70
C GLN A 31 3.28 -8.94 1.46
N CYS A 32 3.05 -7.85 0.73
CA CYS A 32 4.06 -6.83 0.48
C CYS A 32 4.22 -5.92 1.69
N GLU A 33 5.43 -5.41 1.87
CA GLU A 33 5.72 -4.32 2.79
C GLU A 33 5.78 -3.00 2.03
N LEU A 34 5.31 -1.93 2.68
CA LEU A 34 5.34 -0.58 2.15
C LEU A 34 6.36 0.25 2.92
N SER A 35 7.45 0.64 2.27
CA SER A 35 8.50 1.45 2.87
C SER A 35 8.42 2.89 2.40
N PHE A 36 8.75 3.80 3.31
CA PHE A 36 8.74 5.24 3.10
C PHE A 36 10.09 5.81 3.48
N ARG A 37 10.51 6.86 2.78
CA ARG A 37 11.67 7.69 3.13
C ARG A 37 11.32 9.17 3.01
N CYS A 38 11.60 9.91 4.07
CA CYS A 38 11.48 11.36 4.09
C CYS A 38 12.63 11.99 3.31
N LEU A 39 12.34 12.78 2.27
CA LEU A 39 13.37 13.51 1.53
C LEU A 39 13.94 14.72 2.29
N ALA A 40 13.26 15.19 3.34
CA ALA A 40 13.72 16.33 4.15
C ALA A 40 14.70 15.91 5.26
N CYS A 41 14.36 14.92 6.08
CA CYS A 41 15.18 14.49 7.23
C CYS A 41 15.77 13.08 7.10
N GLY A 42 15.51 12.38 5.99
CA GLY A 42 16.02 11.02 5.75
C GLY A 42 15.36 9.90 6.56
N ALA A 43 14.45 10.22 7.49
CA ALA A 43 13.77 9.23 8.31
C ALA A 43 13.00 8.22 7.45
N THR A 44 13.06 6.95 7.84
CA THR A 44 12.37 5.85 7.17
C THR A 44 11.25 5.30 8.05
N LYS A 45 10.24 4.72 7.41
CA LYS A 45 9.17 3.99 8.08
C LYS A 45 8.74 2.85 7.15
N THR A 46 8.47 1.68 7.72
CA THR A 46 7.94 0.55 6.95
C THR A 46 6.62 0.12 7.56
N TRP A 47 5.62 -0.08 6.72
CA TRP A 47 4.34 -0.66 7.09
C TRP A 47 4.35 -2.11 6.65
N ARG A 48 4.24 -2.99 7.63
CA ARG A 48 4.00 -4.42 7.45
C ARG A 48 2.54 -4.72 7.77
N ARG A 49 2.15 -5.98 7.65
CA ARG A 49 0.78 -6.46 7.89
C ARG A 49 0.17 -5.94 9.19
N ASP A 50 0.91 -6.02 10.30
CA ASP A 50 0.48 -5.54 11.62
C ASP A 50 0.15 -4.04 11.62
N THR A 51 0.99 -3.25 10.95
CA THR A 51 0.81 -1.80 10.83
C THR A 51 -0.34 -1.44 9.91
N MET A 52 -0.48 -2.17 8.79
CA MET A 52 -1.56 -2.00 7.81
C MET A 52 -2.93 -2.31 8.42
N LEU A 53 -3.03 -3.39 9.21
CA LEU A 53 -4.26 -3.79 9.89
C LEU A 53 -4.53 -3.01 11.18
N GLY A 54 -3.50 -2.44 11.79
CA GLY A 54 -3.59 -1.57 12.96
C GLY A 54 -3.74 -0.09 12.59
N ARG A 55 -2.64 0.66 12.71
CA ARG A 55 -2.66 2.14 12.63
C ARG A 55 -3.00 2.68 11.24
N ALA A 56 -2.64 1.97 10.18
CA ALA A 56 -2.92 2.38 8.81
C ALA A 56 -4.24 1.79 8.27
N ARG A 57 -5.03 1.13 9.10
CA ARG A 57 -6.33 0.53 8.74
C ARG A 57 -7.27 1.48 7.99
N PRO A 58 -7.45 2.76 8.39
CA PRO A 58 -8.32 3.68 7.66
C PRO A 58 -7.88 3.97 6.22
N LEU A 59 -6.65 3.60 5.86
CA LEU A 59 -6.04 3.84 4.56
C LEU A 59 -6.12 2.61 3.64
N LEU A 60 -6.66 1.46 4.10
CA LEU A 60 -6.68 0.21 3.35
C LEU A 60 -7.32 0.34 1.95
N GLY A 61 -8.36 1.14 1.83
CA GLY A 61 -9.04 1.41 0.55
C GLY A 61 -8.37 2.47 -0.33
N LEU A 62 -7.38 3.20 0.17
CA LEU A 62 -6.71 4.26 -0.57
C LEU A 62 -5.58 3.72 -1.45
N THR A 63 -5.31 4.42 -2.55
CA THR A 63 -4.18 4.11 -3.44
C THR A 63 -2.86 4.57 -2.84
N LEU A 64 -1.73 3.98 -3.27
CA LEU A 64 -0.40 4.37 -2.80
C LEU A 64 -0.12 5.85 -3.12
N ALA A 65 -0.58 6.37 -4.26
CA ALA A 65 -0.47 7.78 -4.59
C ALA A 65 -1.24 8.69 -3.60
N GLN A 66 -2.43 8.28 -3.18
CA GLN A 66 -3.20 9.00 -2.16
C GLN A 66 -2.51 8.93 -0.79
N ILE A 67 -1.95 7.78 -0.43
CA ILE A 67 -1.23 7.56 0.83
C ILE A 67 0.05 8.40 0.89
N GLN A 68 0.84 8.43 -0.18
CA GLN A 68 2.07 9.23 -0.28
C GLN A 68 1.78 10.72 -0.03
N ARG A 69 0.66 11.25 -0.53
CA ARG A 69 0.23 12.64 -0.30
C ARG A 69 -0.26 12.91 1.12
N ARG A 70 -0.79 11.90 1.81
CA ARG A 70 -1.43 12.05 3.13
C ARG A 70 -0.51 11.74 4.30
N THR A 71 0.57 11.00 4.09
CA THR A 71 1.37 10.45 5.19
C THR A 71 2.49 11.41 5.60
N PRO A 72 2.43 12.04 6.79
CA PRO A 72 3.50 12.89 7.28
C PRO A 72 4.67 12.05 7.83
N CYS A 73 5.85 12.65 7.82
CA CYS A 73 7.03 12.12 8.47
C CYS A 73 6.86 12.20 10.00
N PRO A 74 7.03 11.10 10.74
CA PRO A 74 6.88 11.11 12.19
C PRO A 74 7.95 11.94 12.92
N ARG A 75 9.06 12.27 12.24
CA ARG A 75 10.19 13.01 12.83
C ARG A 75 10.12 14.51 12.61
N CYS A 76 9.75 14.98 11.42
CA CYS A 76 9.80 16.40 11.07
C CYS A 76 8.49 16.96 10.52
N GLY A 77 7.40 16.17 10.48
CA GLY A 77 6.09 16.62 9.98
C GLY A 77 5.98 16.76 8.46
N ALA A 78 7.09 16.94 7.74
CA ALA A 78 7.10 17.00 6.28
C ALA A 78 6.54 15.72 5.65
N HIS A 79 5.92 15.79 4.46
CA HIS A 79 5.39 14.59 3.80
C HIS A 79 6.48 13.57 3.46
N LEU A 80 6.15 12.29 3.63
CA LEU A 80 7.00 11.19 3.16
C LEU A 80 6.96 11.18 1.63
N ALA A 81 8.13 11.26 1.02
CA ALA A 81 8.22 11.61 -0.39
C ALA A 81 8.63 10.41 -1.25
N GLN A 82 9.56 9.57 -0.82
CA GLN A 82 9.89 8.35 -1.55
C GLN A 82 9.15 7.16 -0.93
N LEU A 83 8.51 6.36 -1.77
CA LEU A 83 7.79 5.16 -1.38
C LEU A 83 8.30 3.98 -2.22
N THR A 84 8.57 2.87 -1.55
CA THR A 84 9.01 1.62 -2.16
C THR A 84 8.16 0.47 -1.66
N VAL A 85 7.89 -0.49 -2.55
CA VAL A 85 7.17 -1.71 -2.23
C VAL A 85 8.14 -2.89 -2.33
N SER A 86 8.13 -3.76 -1.34
CA SER A 86 8.95 -4.97 -1.32
C SER A 86 8.07 -6.19 -1.07
N GLY A 87 8.26 -7.26 -1.84
CA GLY A 87 7.49 -8.51 -1.76
C GLY A 87 7.16 -9.06 -3.14
N VAL A 88 6.32 -10.09 -3.18
CA VAL A 88 5.93 -10.77 -4.42
C VAL A 88 4.71 -10.08 -5.01
N TRP A 89 4.91 -9.26 -6.05
CA TRP A 89 3.83 -8.52 -6.69
C TRP A 89 2.91 -9.41 -7.55
N GLU A 90 3.51 -10.37 -8.25
CA GLU A 90 2.82 -11.34 -9.11
C GLU A 90 2.79 -12.69 -8.40
N ALA A 91 1.67 -12.97 -7.72
CA ALA A 91 1.53 -14.18 -6.90
C ALA A 91 1.27 -15.46 -7.72
N GLY A 92 0.96 -15.34 -9.02
CA GLY A 92 0.62 -16.49 -9.88
C GLY A 92 -0.43 -17.39 -9.26
N ASP A 93 -0.14 -18.68 -9.19
CA ASP A 93 -1.01 -19.72 -8.61
C ASP A 93 -1.31 -19.51 -7.10
N LEU A 94 -0.53 -18.69 -6.41
CA LEU A 94 -0.75 -18.39 -4.99
C LEU A 94 -1.80 -17.29 -4.76
N ALA A 95 -2.24 -16.61 -5.83
CA ALA A 95 -3.13 -15.46 -5.72
C ALA A 95 -4.43 -15.80 -4.98
N GLU A 96 -5.06 -16.93 -5.29
CA GLU A 96 -6.31 -17.34 -4.64
C GLU A 96 -6.11 -17.66 -3.16
N ARG A 97 -5.03 -18.37 -2.81
CA ARG A 97 -4.70 -18.68 -1.42
C ARG A 97 -4.43 -17.40 -0.61
N LEU A 98 -3.69 -16.46 -1.18
CA LEU A 98 -3.40 -15.17 -0.56
C LEU A 98 -4.65 -14.31 -0.40
N ARG A 99 -5.57 -14.35 -1.37
CA ARG A 99 -6.87 -13.71 -1.29
C ARG A 99 -7.70 -14.23 -0.11
N TRP A 100 -7.76 -15.54 0.10
CA TRP A 100 -8.46 -16.09 1.27
C TRP A 100 -7.80 -15.69 2.59
N GLN A 101 -6.46 -15.75 2.65
CA GLN A 101 -5.72 -15.32 3.83
C GLN A 101 -5.94 -13.84 4.18
N VAL A 102 -6.09 -12.96 3.19
CA VAL A 102 -6.37 -11.54 3.45
C VAL A 102 -7.81 -11.33 3.92
N ILE A 103 -8.78 -12.07 3.38
CA ILE A 103 -10.17 -12.03 3.85
C ILE A 103 -10.23 -12.39 5.33
N ASP A 104 -9.57 -13.49 5.72
CA ASP A 104 -9.51 -13.91 7.12
C ASP A 104 -8.79 -12.89 8.00
N ALA A 105 -7.70 -12.30 7.50
CA ALA A 105 -6.96 -11.24 8.19
C ALA A 105 -7.82 -10.01 8.47
N LEU A 106 -8.58 -9.57 7.46
CA LEU A 106 -9.47 -8.41 7.55
C LEU A 106 -10.59 -8.68 8.57
N ARG A 107 -11.22 -9.86 8.49
CA ARG A 107 -12.25 -10.28 9.45
C ARG A 107 -11.72 -10.34 10.88
N ALA A 108 -10.55 -10.93 11.09
CA ALA A 108 -9.90 -11.00 12.40
C ALA A 108 -9.57 -9.60 12.96
N ALA A 109 -9.25 -8.64 12.08
CA ALA A 109 -9.06 -7.24 12.44
C ALA A 109 -10.38 -6.46 12.60
N GLY A 110 -11.55 -7.10 12.43
CA GLY A 110 -12.86 -6.46 12.48
C GLY A 110 -13.13 -5.51 11.31
N VAL A 111 -12.42 -5.68 10.18
CA VAL A 111 -12.63 -4.94 8.93
C VAL A 111 -13.56 -5.75 8.04
N ASP A 112 -14.61 -5.12 7.51
CA ASP A 112 -15.46 -5.75 6.50
C ASP A 112 -14.71 -5.88 5.17
N PRO A 113 -14.42 -7.12 4.68
CA PRO A 113 -13.74 -7.31 3.41
C PRO A 113 -14.60 -6.85 2.22
N VAL A 114 -15.93 -6.92 2.31
CA VAL A 114 -16.84 -6.57 1.21
C VAL A 114 -16.76 -5.07 0.91
N ALA A 115 -16.70 -4.23 1.94
CA ALA A 115 -16.46 -2.79 1.81
C ALA A 115 -15.14 -2.44 1.07
N LEU A 116 -14.17 -3.37 1.03
CA LEU A 116 -12.91 -3.21 0.31
C LEU A 116 -12.89 -3.91 -1.06
N GLY A 117 -14.01 -4.49 -1.49
CA GLY A 117 -14.15 -5.24 -2.75
C GLY A 117 -13.70 -6.70 -2.66
N TYR A 118 -13.43 -7.20 -1.44
CA TYR A 118 -13.18 -8.62 -1.17
C TYR A 118 -14.51 -9.30 -0.83
N GLY A 119 -15.31 -9.58 -1.85
CA GLY A 119 -16.55 -10.36 -1.77
C GLY A 119 -16.64 -11.37 -2.93
N TRP A 120 -17.79 -12.05 -3.02
CA TRP A 120 -18.14 -12.95 -4.12
C TRP A 120 -17.90 -12.23 -5.45
N ARG A 121 -16.99 -12.77 -6.26
CA ARG A 121 -16.90 -12.43 -7.68
C ARG A 121 -17.75 -13.48 -8.39
N PRO A 122 -18.71 -13.11 -9.27
CA PRO A 122 -19.23 -14.08 -10.21
C PRO A 122 -18.02 -14.66 -10.92
N ASP A 123 -17.89 -15.98 -10.89
CA ASP A 123 -16.92 -16.67 -11.72
C ASP A 123 -17.09 -16.11 -13.14
N GLY A 124 -16.00 -15.63 -13.74
CA GLY A 124 -16.00 -15.17 -15.13
C GLY A 124 -16.35 -16.28 -16.15
N ARG A 125 -16.86 -17.43 -15.70
CA ARG A 125 -17.48 -18.48 -16.52
C ARG A 125 -18.99 -18.30 -16.47
N GLY A 126 -19.47 -17.21 -17.06
CA GLY A 126 -20.88 -16.86 -16.98
C GLY A 126 -21.25 -15.70 -17.90
N ARG A 127 -20.95 -15.82 -19.19
CA ARG A 127 -21.77 -15.23 -20.27
C ARG A 127 -21.42 -15.86 -21.61
N VAL A 128 -22.40 -16.65 -22.06
CA VAL A 128 -22.86 -16.97 -23.43
C VAL A 128 -21.96 -16.54 -24.57
#